data_AF-A0A2D8Y5P7-F1
#
_entry.id   AF-A0A2D8Y5P7-F1
#
_cell.length_a   1.000
_cell.length_b   1.000
_cell.length_c   1.000
_cell.angle_alpha   90.00
_cell.angle_beta   90.00
_cell.angle_gamma   90.00
#
_symmetry.space_group_name_H-M   'P 1'
#
loop_
_entity.id
_entity.type
_entity.pdbx_description
1 polymer ?
#
loop_
_entity_poly.entity_id
_entity_poly.type
_entity_poly.pdbx_seq_one_letter_code
_entity_poly.pdbx_strand_id
1 'polypeptide(L)' 'MKKFILVSIFFAFFSCNKVDLPKPNVIIIYADDLGYGDVSSYGLGTLQTPNIDKIAN' A
#
# COMPACT_ATOMS: atom_id res chain seq x y z
N MET A 1 -12.50 42.71 14.45
CA MET A 1 -11.59 41.59 14.81
C MET A 1 -12.33 40.28 15.06
N LYS A 2 -13.36 40.23 15.92
CA LYS A 2 -14.18 39.02 16.16
C LYS A 2 -14.89 38.47 14.90
N LYS A 3 -15.34 39.36 13.99
CA LYS A 3 -16.00 38.97 12.73
C LYS A 3 -15.05 38.25 11.74
N PHE A 4 -13.76 38.61 11.72
CA PHE A 4 -12.76 37.94 10.87
C PHE A 4 -12.42 36.54 11.39
N ILE A 5 -12.37 36.37 12.72
CA ILE A 5 -12.20 35.05 13.36
C ILE A 5 -13.37 34.13 13.00
N LEU A 6 -14.60 34.65 13.03
CA LEU A 6 -15.80 33.87 12.69
C LEU A 6 -15.80 33.38 11.23
N VAL A 7 -15.37 34.23 10.30
CA VAL A 7 -15.27 33.90 8.86
C VAL A 7 -14.16 32.87 8.61
N SER A 8 -13.03 32.97 9.30
CA SER A 8 -11.93 31.99 9.20
C SER A 8 -12.32 30.62 9.74
N ILE A 9 -13.11 30.56 10.82
CA ILE A 9 -13.65 29.31 11.36
C ILE A 9 -14.62 28.68 10.36
N PHE A 10 -15.48 29.48 9.72
CA PHE A 10 -16.42 28.99 8.70
C PHE A 10 -15.71 28.37 7.48
N PHE A 11 -14.61 28.96 7.02
CA PHE A 11 -13.82 28.40 5.90
C PHE A 11 -13.06 27.12 6.26
N ALA A 12 -12.64 26.95 7.52
CA ALA A 12 -11.97 25.73 7.98
C ALA A 12 -12.88 24.49 7.93
N PHE A 13 -14.20 24.67 8.06
CA PHE A 13 -15.16 23.56 7.99
C PHE A 13 -15.49 23.08 6.57
N PHE A 14 -15.18 23.87 5.52
CA PHE A 14 -15.48 23.51 4.13
C PHE A 14 -14.33 22.81 3.38
N SER A 15 -13.19 22.58 4.01
CA SER A 15 -11.97 22.12 3.32
C SER A 15 -11.81 20.59 3.21
N CYS A 16 -12.81 19.79 3.58
CA CYS A 16 -12.69 18.32 3.50
C CYS A 16 -13.21 17.80 2.15
N ASN A 17 -12.31 17.69 1.17
CA ASN A 17 -12.60 16.96 -0.07
C ASN A 17 -12.37 15.46 0.15
N LYS A 18 -13.39 14.64 -0.11
CA LYS A 18 -13.26 13.19 -0.08
C LYS A 18 -12.53 12.75 -1.36
N VAL A 19 -11.31 12.24 -1.21
CA VAL A 19 -10.62 11.59 -2.31
C VAL A 19 -11.18 10.17 -2.42
N ASP A 20 -12.01 9.91 -3.43
CA ASP A 20 -12.41 8.55 -3.77
C ASP A 20 -11.21 7.85 -4.43
N LEU A 21 -10.39 7.21 -3.60
CA LEU A 21 -9.30 6.38 -4.07
C LEU A 21 -9.88 5.16 -4.80
N PRO A 22 -9.36 4.82 -6.00
CA PRO A 22 -9.78 3.61 -6.68
C PRO A 22 -9.47 2.40 -5.78
N LYS A 23 -10.36 1.41 -5.78
CA LYS A 23 -10.11 0.15 -5.08
C LYS A 23 -8.88 -0.53 -5.71
N PRO A 24 -7.94 -1.05 -4.90
CA PRO A 24 -6.81 -1.79 -5.46
C PRO A 24 -7.30 -3.08 -6.13
N ASN A 25 -6.58 -3.52 -7.16
CA ASN A 25 -6.73 -4.87 -7.70
C ASN A 25 -6.01 -5.85 -6.77
N VAL A 26 -6.61 -7.02 -6.53
CA VAL A 26 -6.02 -8.07 -5.70
C VAL A 26 -5.70 -9.26 -6.59
N ILE A 27 -4.44 -9.70 -6.59
CA ILE A 27 -3.98 -10.91 -7.28
C ILE A 27 -3.49 -11.89 -6.22
N ILE A 28 -4.02 -13.11 -6.24
CA ILE A 28 -3.60 -14.21 -5.37
C ILE A 28 -2.80 -15.19 -6.22
N ILE A 29 -1.54 -15.36 -5.87
CA ILE A 29 -0.65 -16.38 -6.47
C ILE A 29 -0.46 -17.45 -5.40
N TYR A 30 -0.90 -18.67 -5.70
CA TYR A 30 -0.80 -19.81 -4.80
C TYR A 30 -0.05 -20.94 -5.49
N ALA A 31 0.89 -21.53 -4.77
CA ALA A 31 1.68 -22.67 -5.22
C ALA A 31 1.54 -23.79 -4.20
N ASP A 32 1.37 -25.01 -4.71
CA ASP A 32 1.35 -26.22 -3.89
C ASP A 32 2.79 -26.62 -3.51
N ASP A 33 2.97 -27.13 -2.29
CA ASP A 33 4.26 -27.63 -1.76
C ASP A 33 5.48 -26.68 -1.91
N LEU A 34 5.27 -25.36 -1.93
CA LEU A 34 6.38 -24.40 -1.95
C LEU A 34 7.07 -24.34 -0.58
N GLY A 35 8.32 -24.79 -0.51
CA GLY A 35 9.12 -24.77 0.70
C GLY A 35 9.69 -23.39 1.03
N TYR A 36 9.99 -23.17 2.32
CA TYR A 36 10.62 -21.92 2.77
C TYR A 36 12.02 -21.71 2.18
N GLY A 37 12.76 -22.79 1.89
CA GLY A 37 14.08 -22.69 1.26
C GLY A 37 14.05 -22.47 -0.26
N ASP A 38 12.88 -22.46 -0.88
CA ASP A 38 12.74 -22.42 -2.33
C ASP A 38 12.68 -20.98 -2.90
N VAL A 39 12.41 -19.99 -2.04
CA VAL A 39 12.31 -18.57 -2.41
C VAL A 39 13.60 -17.86 -2.03
N SER A 40 14.34 -17.35 -3.02
CA SER A 40 15.67 -16.77 -2.79
C SER A 40 15.67 -15.52 -1.93
N SER A 41 14.59 -14.73 -1.93
CA SER A 41 14.48 -13.54 -1.07
C SER A 41 14.50 -13.86 0.43
N TYR A 42 14.27 -15.12 0.83
CA TYR A 42 14.43 -15.55 2.22
C TYR A 42 15.88 -15.84 2.62
N GLY A 43 16.83 -15.75 1.68
CA GLY A 43 18.26 -15.91 1.97
C GLY A 43 18.64 -17.35 2.36
N LEU A 44 17.81 -18.32 2.03
CA LEU A 44 18.03 -19.75 2.24
C LEU A 44 18.08 -20.49 0.90
N GLY A 45 18.66 -21.68 0.91
CA GLY A 45 18.69 -22.56 -0.27
C GLY A 45 19.63 -22.08 -1.39
N THR A 46 19.47 -22.66 -2.58
CA THR A 46 20.32 -22.40 -3.75
C THR A 46 19.53 -22.03 -5.01
N LEU A 47 18.19 -22.05 -4.95
CA LEU A 47 17.33 -21.68 -6.08
C LEU A 47 17.39 -20.17 -6.31
N GLN A 48 17.16 -19.75 -7.56
CA GLN A 48 17.05 -18.34 -7.93
C GLN A 48 15.62 -18.05 -8.38
N THR A 49 14.95 -17.13 -7.70
CA THR A 49 13.57 -16.73 -8.00
C THR A 49 13.47 -15.24 -8.36
N PRO A 50 14.16 -14.76 -9.43
CA PRO A 50 14.32 -13.32 -9.68
C PRO A 50 13.02 -12.56 -9.91
N ASN A 51 11.93 -13.24 -10.30
CA ASN A 51 10.62 -12.60 -10.43
C ASN A 51 9.88 -12.50 -9.08
N ILE A 52 10.06 -13.46 -8.18
CA ILE A 52 9.52 -13.40 -6.81
C ILE A 52 10.31 -12.39 -6.00
N ASP A 53 11.64 -12.35 -6.17
CA ASP A 53 12.53 -11.40 -5.49
C ASP A 53 12.20 -9.94 -5.80
N LYS A 54 11.77 -9.64 -7.03
CA LYS A 54 11.27 -8.32 -7.45
C LYS A 54 9.92 -7.94 -6.85
N ILE A 55 9.13 -8.91 -6.41
CA ILE A 55 7.85 -8.66 -5.73
C ILE A 55 8.09 -8.39 -4.24
N ALA A 56 9.15 -8.98 -3.68
CA ALA A 56 9.49 -8.86 -2.26
C ALA A 56 10.17 -7.53 -1.86
N ASN A 57 10.84 -6.85 -2.79
CA ASN A 57 11.60 -5.60 -2.58
C ASN A 57 11.06 -4.45 -3.42
#